data_AF-A0A534ITM3-F1
#
_entry.id   AF-A0A534ITM3-F1
#
_cell.length_a   1.000
_cell.length_b   1.000
_cell.length_c   1.000
_cell.angle_alpha   90.00
_cell.angle_beta   90.00
_cell.angle_gamma   90.00
#
_symmetry.space_group_name_H-M   'P 1'
#
loop_
_entity.id
_entity.type
_entity.pdbx_description
1 polymer ?
#
loop_
_entity_poly.entity_id
_entity_poly.type
_entity_poly.pdbx_seq_one_letter_code
_entity_poly.pdbx_strand_id
1 'polypeptide(L)'
;MKVPAIKVTPPGPKARDVIERDGRFLATSTKTSPIVAKRALGSVIEDVDGNTYIDFSCGIAVVNVGHSHPKVVDAVRKQMGEFSHFAGTDFYYDIQTRLAERLAKLAPGKAAKKVFFANSGTE
;
A
#
# COMPACT_ATOMS: atom_id res chain seq x y z
N MET A 1 4.18 19.52 -12.95
CA MET A 1 5.38 18.68 -13.08
C MET A 1 5.17 17.78 -14.30
N LYS A 2 6.15 17.64 -15.21
CA LYS A 2 6.00 16.76 -16.37
C LYS A 2 6.18 15.30 -15.91
N VAL A 3 5.19 14.45 -16.15
CA VAL A 3 5.21 13.02 -15.81
C VAL A 3 4.80 12.23 -17.07
N PRO A 4 5.52 11.17 -17.47
CA PRO A 4 6.76 10.66 -16.86
C PRO A 4 7.97 11.56 -17.16
N ALA A 5 9.03 11.42 -16.37
CA ALA A 5 10.30 12.10 -16.57
C ALA A 5 11.46 11.27 -16.03
N ILE A 6 12.33 10.82 -16.92
CA ILE A 6 13.57 10.11 -16.58
C ILE A 6 14.73 11.09 -16.70
N LYS A 7 15.35 11.40 -15.56
CA LYS A 7 16.50 12.30 -15.44
C LYS A 7 17.82 11.54 -15.38
N VAL A 8 17.79 10.34 -14.83
CA VAL A 8 18.94 9.44 -14.70
C VAL A 8 18.50 8.05 -15.13
N THR A 9 19.30 7.39 -15.99
CA THR A 9 19.04 6.00 -16.40
C THR A 9 18.93 5.09 -15.18
N PRO A 10 17.77 4.44 -14.93
CA PRO A 10 17.60 3.58 -13.77
C PRO A 10 18.42 2.27 -13.89
N PRO A 11 18.97 1.73 -12.78
CA PRO A 11 19.04 2.37 -11.46
C PRO A 11 20.09 3.50 -11.45
N GLY A 12 19.68 4.65 -10.91
CA GLY A 12 20.59 5.75 -10.61
C GLY A 12 21.50 5.44 -9.42
N PRO A 13 22.47 6.33 -9.10
CA PRO A 13 23.47 6.08 -8.07
C PRO A 13 22.85 5.81 -6.69
N LYS A 14 21.82 6.56 -6.28
CA LYS A 14 21.17 6.34 -4.97
C LYS A 14 20.37 5.04 -4.94
N ALA A 15 19.71 4.70 -6.04
CA ALA A 15 19.01 3.43 -6.15
C ALA A 15 19.99 2.25 -6.05
N ARG A 16 21.18 2.33 -6.66
CA ARG A 16 22.21 1.27 -6.57
C ARG A 16 22.63 0.99 -5.14
N ASP A 17 22.89 2.04 -4.34
CA ASP A 17 23.29 1.88 -2.93
C ASP A 17 22.22 1.13 -2.11
N VAL A 18 20.94 1.39 -2.40
CA VAL A 18 19.82 0.70 -1.74
C VAL A 18 19.69 -0.74 -2.22
N ILE A 19 19.77 -0.98 -3.54
CA ILE A 19 19.68 -2.32 -4.14
C ILE A 19 20.82 -3.22 -3.66
N GLU A 20 22.04 -2.68 -3.55
CA GLU A 20 23.19 -3.45 -3.06
C GLU A 20 22.99 -3.85 -1.60
N ARG A 21 22.54 -2.92 -0.75
CA ARG A 21 22.25 -3.21 0.66
C ARG A 21 21.12 -4.23 0.78
N ASP A 22 20.06 -4.06 0.01
CA ASP A 22 18.94 -4.98 -0.06
C ASP A 22 19.39 -6.39 -0.40
N GLY A 23 20.22 -6.56 -1.45
CA GLY A 23 20.75 -7.85 -1.85
C GLY A 23 21.68 -8.54 -0.83
N ARG A 24 22.25 -7.78 0.12
CA ARG A 24 23.06 -8.35 1.22
C ARG A 24 22.21 -8.87 2.37
N PHE A 25 21.02 -8.31 2.59
CA PHE A 25 20.24 -8.54 3.81
C PHE A 25 18.86 -9.17 3.57
N LEU A 26 18.35 -9.21 2.34
CA LEU A 26 17.04 -9.74 2.00
C LEU A 26 17.12 -10.79 0.88
N ALA A 27 16.19 -11.75 0.91
CA ALA A 27 15.96 -12.62 -0.23
C ALA A 27 15.41 -11.81 -1.41
N THR A 28 15.95 -12.04 -2.62
CA THR A 28 15.67 -11.23 -3.80
C THR A 28 14.85 -11.94 -4.88
N SER A 29 14.43 -13.18 -4.62
CA SER A 29 13.81 -14.08 -5.62
C SER A 29 12.53 -13.56 -6.27
N THR A 30 11.84 -12.57 -5.69
CA THR A 30 10.57 -12.03 -6.18
C THR A 30 10.66 -10.61 -6.74
N LYS A 31 11.84 -9.99 -6.76
CA LYS A 31 12.01 -8.59 -7.20
C LYS A 31 12.27 -8.51 -8.71
N THR A 32 11.59 -7.60 -9.40
CA THR A 32 11.58 -7.55 -10.88
C THR A 32 12.02 -6.22 -11.48
N SER A 33 12.14 -5.15 -10.69
CA SER A 33 12.47 -3.79 -11.20
C SER A 33 13.48 -3.07 -10.30
N PRO A 34 14.44 -2.32 -10.87
CA PRO A 34 15.46 -1.59 -10.11
C PRO A 34 14.99 -0.20 -9.63
N ILE A 35 13.66 0.01 -9.54
CA ILE A 35 13.08 1.28 -9.09
C ILE A 35 13.05 1.28 -7.56
N VAL A 36 13.67 2.30 -6.95
CA VAL A 36 13.65 2.51 -5.51
C VAL A 36 12.78 3.73 -5.20
N ALA A 37 11.53 3.48 -4.79
CA ALA A 37 10.56 4.53 -4.54
C ALA A 37 10.95 5.42 -3.35
N LYS A 38 10.75 6.73 -3.49
CA LYS A 38 10.95 7.74 -2.44
C LYS A 38 9.63 8.32 -1.95
N ARG A 39 8.71 8.62 -2.88
CA ARG A 39 7.34 9.07 -2.58
C ARG A 39 6.41 8.68 -3.72
N ALA A 40 5.12 8.57 -3.42
CA ALA A 40 4.11 8.32 -4.43
C ALA A 40 2.81 9.06 -4.07
N LEU A 41 2.09 9.53 -5.09
CA LEU A 41 0.80 10.20 -4.95
C LEU A 41 -0.07 9.89 -6.17
N GLY A 42 -1.30 9.43 -5.94
CA GLY A 42 -2.19 9.02 -7.04
C GLY A 42 -1.56 7.87 -7.83
N SER A 43 -1.36 8.05 -9.13
CA SER A 43 -0.71 7.09 -10.02
C SER A 43 0.75 7.42 -10.35
N VAL A 44 1.40 8.28 -9.55
CA VAL A 44 2.77 8.75 -9.82
C VAL A 44 3.70 8.29 -8.71
N ILE A 45 4.82 7.68 -9.11
CA ILE A 45 5.93 7.31 -8.22
C ILE A 45 7.13 8.21 -8.55
N GLU A 46 7.75 8.80 -7.53
CA GLU A 46 9.08 9.41 -7.62
C GLU A 46 10.09 8.47 -6.96
N ASP A 47 11.18 8.15 -7.68
CA ASP A 47 12.29 7.39 -7.11
C ASP A 47 13.31 8.27 -6.36
N VAL A 48 14.26 7.63 -5.69
CA VAL A 48 15.31 8.28 -4.90
C VAL A 48 16.27 9.16 -5.72
N ASP A 49 16.39 8.91 -7.02
CA ASP A 49 17.21 9.67 -7.96
C ASP A 49 16.42 10.80 -8.65
N GLY A 50 15.12 10.92 -8.35
CA GLY A 50 14.25 12.00 -8.81
C GLY A 50 13.62 11.78 -10.19
N ASN A 51 13.65 10.55 -10.71
CA ASN A 51 12.83 10.14 -11.83
C ASN A 51 11.37 10.02 -11.37
N THR A 52 10.44 10.30 -12.29
CA THR A 52 9.00 10.13 -12.04
C THR A 52 8.39 9.17 -13.06
N TYR A 53 7.60 8.23 -12.56
CA TYR A 53 6.98 7.14 -13.32
C TYR A 53 5.46 7.23 -13.21
N ILE A 54 4.76 6.71 -14.23
CA ILE A 54 3.34 6.40 -14.14
C ILE A 54 3.22 4.95 -13.65
N ASP A 55 2.50 4.74 -12.55
CA ASP A 55 2.26 3.42 -11.98
C ASP A 55 1.06 2.74 -12.66
N PHE A 56 1.37 1.75 -13.50
CA PHE A 56 0.38 0.84 -14.11
C PHE A 56 0.23 -0.48 -13.35
N SER A 57 0.95 -0.67 -12.24
CA SER A 57 0.90 -1.89 -11.43
C SER A 57 -0.16 -1.82 -10.32
N CYS A 58 -0.44 -0.61 -9.82
CA CYS A 58 -1.29 -0.40 -8.65
C CYS A 58 -0.81 -1.23 -7.43
N GLY A 59 0.50 -1.47 -7.32
CA GLY A 59 1.06 -2.35 -6.28
C GLY A 59 0.44 -3.74 -6.29
N ILE A 60 0.26 -4.33 -7.49
CA ILE A 60 -0.46 -5.60 -7.69
C ILE A 60 -1.93 -5.45 -7.27
N ALA A 61 -2.60 -4.45 -7.86
CA ALA A 61 -4.02 -4.14 -7.66
C ALA A 61 -4.46 -3.80 -6.21
N VAL A 62 -3.54 -3.36 -5.35
CA VAL A 62 -3.81 -3.01 -3.95
C VAL A 62 -4.22 -1.53 -3.80
N VAL A 63 -3.45 -0.61 -4.37
CA VAL A 63 -3.60 0.84 -4.14
C VAL A 63 -4.61 1.51 -5.09
N ASN A 64 -5.80 0.92 -5.23
CA ASN A 64 -6.80 1.33 -6.25
C ASN A 64 -7.32 2.76 -6.09
N VAL A 65 -7.25 3.32 -4.88
CA VAL A 65 -7.60 4.73 -4.62
C VAL A 65 -6.41 5.69 -4.82
N GLY A 66 -5.28 5.19 -5.32
CA GLY A 66 -4.04 5.91 -5.49
C GLY A 66 -3.13 5.89 -4.26
N HIS A 67 -1.83 6.00 -4.50
CA HIS A 67 -0.82 6.12 -3.45
C HIS A 67 -1.10 7.34 -2.58
N SER A 68 -0.97 7.17 -1.26
CA SER A 68 -1.10 8.25 -0.26
C SER A 68 -2.38 9.09 -0.40
N HIS A 69 -3.50 8.47 -0.74
CA HIS A 69 -4.80 9.16 -0.84
C HIS A 69 -5.12 9.91 0.47
N PRO A 70 -5.39 11.23 0.46
CA PRO A 70 -5.48 12.06 1.67
C PRO A 70 -6.46 11.51 2.72
N LYS A 71 -7.65 11.09 2.29
CA LYS A 71 -8.65 10.49 3.21
C LYS A 71 -8.17 9.21 3.92
N VAL A 72 -7.34 8.40 3.26
CA VAL A 72 -6.78 7.17 3.85
C VAL A 72 -5.69 7.54 4.84
N VAL A 73 -4.78 8.42 4.45
CA VAL A 73 -3.68 8.90 5.30
C VAL A 73 -4.22 9.53 6.58
N ASP A 74 -5.23 10.39 6.47
CA ASP A 74 -5.82 11.08 7.63
C ASP A 74 -6.55 10.09 8.55
N ALA A 75 -7.29 9.12 8.00
CA ALA A 75 -7.97 8.08 8.79
C ALA A 75 -6.98 7.20 9.57
N VAL A 76 -5.89 6.77 8.92
CA VAL A 76 -4.83 5.98 9.57
C VAL A 76 -4.14 6.79 10.66
N ARG A 77 -3.74 8.04 10.38
CA ARG A 77 -3.10 8.91 11.37
C ARG A 77 -3.98 9.13 12.60
N LYS A 78 -5.28 9.40 12.38
CA LYS A 78 -6.24 9.56 13.47
C LYS A 78 -6.31 8.30 14.33
N GLN A 79 -6.54 7.14 13.73
CA GLN A 79 -6.66 5.88 14.47
C GLN A 79 -5.38 5.54 15.24
N MET A 80 -4.21 5.71 14.63
CA MET A 80 -2.93 5.44 15.30
C MET A 80 -2.64 6.37 16.48
N GLY A 81 -3.25 7.56 16.52
CA GLY A 81 -3.21 8.45 17.68
C GLY A 81 -4.08 7.99 18.86
N GLU A 82 -5.05 7.10 18.61
CA GLU A 82 -5.93 6.53 19.64
C GLU A 82 -5.37 5.20 20.15
N PHE A 83 -5.17 4.23 19.25
CA PHE A 83 -4.51 2.95 19.53
C PHE A 83 -4.16 2.20 18.23
N SER A 84 -3.19 1.29 18.31
CA SER A 84 -2.77 0.46 17.18
C SER A 84 -3.50 -0.89 17.10
N HIS A 85 -3.61 -1.60 18.22
CA HIS A 85 -4.14 -2.97 18.27
C HIS A 85 -4.62 -3.38 19.68
N PHE A 86 -5.63 -4.24 19.70
CA PHE A 86 -6.41 -4.77 20.82
C PHE A 86 -7.15 -6.08 20.42
N ALA A 87 -6.51 -6.95 19.61
CA ALA A 87 -6.98 -8.31 19.23
C ALA A 87 -8.49 -8.44 18.91
N GLY A 88 -8.90 -8.05 17.69
CA GLY A 88 -10.33 -7.97 17.29
C GLY A 88 -11.07 -9.30 17.16
N THR A 89 -10.38 -10.42 17.37
CA THR A 89 -10.96 -11.75 17.52
C THR A 89 -11.42 -12.02 18.95
N ASP A 90 -10.85 -11.29 19.91
CA ASP A 90 -10.97 -11.52 21.36
C ASP A 90 -11.73 -10.37 22.03
N PHE A 91 -11.53 -9.14 21.53
CA PHE A 91 -12.14 -7.92 22.06
C PHE A 91 -12.85 -7.12 20.95
N TYR A 92 -13.58 -6.08 21.37
CA TYR A 92 -14.47 -5.32 20.50
C TYR A 92 -13.81 -4.07 19.92
N TYR A 93 -14.07 -3.83 18.61
CA TYR A 93 -13.85 -2.54 17.97
C TYR A 93 -15.10 -2.06 17.24
N ASP A 94 -15.49 -0.82 17.49
CA ASP A 94 -16.52 -0.17 16.67
C ASP A 94 -16.11 -0.09 15.19
N ILE A 95 -14.84 0.27 14.91
CA ILE A 95 -14.34 0.42 13.54
C ILE A 95 -14.38 -0.89 12.74
N GLN A 96 -14.14 -2.03 13.39
CA GLN A 96 -14.22 -3.35 12.75
C GLN A 96 -15.67 -3.73 12.44
N THR A 97 -16.60 -3.50 13.38
CA THR A 97 -18.04 -3.73 13.20
C THR A 97 -18.60 -2.89 12.05
N ARG A 98 -18.28 -1.59 12.01
CA ARG A 98 -18.70 -0.69 10.92
C ARG A 98 -18.15 -1.11 9.56
N LEU A 99 -16.94 -1.65 9.49
CA LEU A 99 -16.40 -2.22 8.25
C LEU A 99 -17.15 -3.49 7.85
N ALA A 100 -17.43 -4.39 8.81
CA ALA A 100 -18.17 -5.62 8.56
C ALA A 100 -19.57 -5.34 7.98
N GLU A 101 -20.28 -4.35 8.54
CA GLU A 101 -21.58 -3.93 8.02
C GLU A 101 -21.51 -3.44 6.57
N ARG A 102 -20.48 -2.64 6.24
CA ARG A 102 -20.28 -2.13 4.88
C ARG A 102 -19.99 -3.26 3.90
N LEU A 103 -19.13 -4.20 4.28
CA LEU A 103 -18.78 -5.36 3.43
C LEU A 103 -19.99 -6.28 3.23
N ALA A 104 -20.75 -6.58 4.30
CA ALA A 104 -21.97 -7.39 4.20
C ALA A 104 -23.02 -6.77 3.26
N LYS A 105 -23.17 -5.44 3.28
CA LYS A 105 -24.07 -4.71 2.37
C LYS A 105 -23.59 -4.72 0.91
N LEU A 106 -22.27 -4.66 0.68
CA LEU A 106 -21.69 -4.63 -0.67
C LEU A 106 -21.61 -6.00 -1.34
N ALA A 107 -21.42 -7.07 -0.56
CA ALA A 107 -21.35 -8.42 -1.09
C ALA A 107 -22.67 -8.79 -1.83
N PRO A 108 -22.64 -9.59 -2.91
CA PRO A 108 -23.85 -9.96 -3.65
C PRO A 108 -24.83 -10.82 -2.80
N GLY A 109 -26.08 -10.92 -3.25
CA GLY A 109 -27.13 -11.73 -2.62
C GLY A 109 -27.91 -11.03 -1.49
N LYS A 110 -29.08 -11.59 -1.14
CA LYS A 110 -30.06 -11.01 -0.20
C LYS A 110 -30.09 -11.66 1.20
N ALA A 111 -29.39 -12.78 1.39
CA ALA A 111 -29.34 -13.46 2.68
C ALA A 111 -28.60 -12.62 3.73
N ALA A 112 -28.86 -12.90 5.02
CA ALA A 112 -28.06 -12.35 6.11
C ALA A 112 -26.60 -12.84 6.00
N LYS A 113 -25.64 -11.94 6.21
CA LYS A 113 -24.20 -12.20 6.03
C LYS A 113 -23.44 -11.85 7.29
N LYS A 114 -22.34 -12.57 7.51
CA LYS A 114 -21.33 -12.27 8.54
C LYS A 114 -19.98 -12.13 7.86
N VAL A 115 -19.07 -11.39 8.50
CA VAL A 115 -17.72 -11.13 8.00
C VAL A 115 -16.71 -11.62 9.03
N PHE A 116 -15.70 -12.32 8.56
CA PHE A 116 -14.48 -12.62 9.30
C PHE A 116 -13.33 -11.86 8.64
N PHE A 117 -12.41 -11.32 9.44
CA PHE A 117 -11.27 -10.55 8.94
C PHE A 117 -9.97 -11.33 9.12
N ALA A 118 -9.15 -11.32 8.07
CA ALA A 118 -7.76 -11.80 8.07
C ALA A 118 -6.84 -10.70 7.52
N ASN A 119 -5.54 -10.97 7.41
CA ASN A 119 -4.57 -9.96 6.99
C ASN A 119 -4.19 -10.08 5.51
N SER A 120 -4.03 -11.32 5.02
CA SER A 120 -3.67 -11.63 3.65
C SER A 120 -4.83 -12.28 2.89
N GLY A 121 -4.73 -12.35 1.56
CA GLY A 121 -5.68 -13.12 0.76
C GLY A 121 -5.46 -14.64 0.79
N THR A 122 -4.35 -15.12 1.37
CA THR A 122 -4.03 -16.54 1.48
C THR A 122 -4.59 -17.17 2.76
N GLU A 123 -4.62 -16.39 3.86
CA GLU A 123 -5.32 -16.77 5.10
C GLU A 123 -6.82 -16.96 4.86
#